data_AF-A0A358M6S4-F1
#
_entry.id   AF-A0A358M6S4-F1
#
_cell.length_a   1.000
_cell.length_b   1.000
_cell.length_c   1.000
_cell.angle_alpha   90.00
_cell.angle_beta   90.00
_cell.angle_gamma   90.00
#
_symmetry.space_group_name_H-M   'P 1'
#
loop_
_entity.id
_entity.type
_entity.pdbx_description
1 polymer ?
#
loop_
_entity_poly.entity_id
_entity_poly.type
_entity_poly.pdbx_seq_one_letter_code
_entity_poly.pdbx_strand_id
1 'polypeptide(L)'
;ARDEENIYFYVRTVDPITPPDRSWMTLFLRSGRAGNPNWHGFDYAVNRVLPGGKGAVIEACEGGWNWRTVGIAELKTEGNQMMLRVPRNLIGANEGLINLQFKWADNYTEDDIWSFYEKGDAAPIGRLTYVFREAD
;
A
#
# COMPACT_ATOMS: atom_id res chain seq x y z
N ALA A 1 -9.71 7.33 -4.55
CA ALA A 1 -10.08 8.74 -4.80
C ALA A 1 -8.85 9.62 -4.66
N ARG A 2 -8.88 10.90 -5.04
CA ARG A 2 -7.73 11.80 -4.92
C ARG A 2 -8.18 13.25 -4.75
N ASP A 3 -7.30 14.09 -4.24
CA ASP A 3 -7.34 15.55 -4.36
C ASP A 3 -5.98 16.07 -4.89
N GLU A 4 -5.68 17.36 -4.71
CA GLU A 4 -4.41 17.94 -5.15
C GLU A 4 -3.20 17.41 -4.38
N GLU A 5 -3.35 17.05 -3.11
CA GLU A 5 -2.28 16.72 -2.18
C GLU A 5 -2.21 15.23 -1.83
N ASN A 6 -3.32 14.50 -1.93
CA ASN A 6 -3.51 13.18 -1.36
C ASN A 6 -4.18 12.20 -2.34
N ILE A 7 -3.89 10.92 -2.11
CA ILE A 7 -4.60 9.78 -2.70
C ILE A 7 -5.22 8.98 -1.57
N TYR A 8 -6.47 8.59 -1.78
CA TYR A 8 -7.28 7.89 -0.79
C TYR A 8 -7.51 6.45 -1.21
N PHE A 9 -7.13 5.53 -0.33
CA PHE A 9 -7.30 4.09 -0.51
C PHE A 9 -8.27 3.56 0.52
N TYR A 10 -9.26 2.84 0.04
CA TYR A 10 -10.30 2.22 0.84
C TYR A 10 -10.23 0.71 0.68
N VAL A 11 -10.48 -0.01 1.77
CA VAL A 11 -10.70 -1.45 1.76
C VAL A 11 -11.83 -1.79 2.73
N ARG A 12 -12.63 -2.78 2.34
CA ARG A 12 -13.68 -3.37 3.16
C ARG A 12 -13.49 -4.89 3.19
N THR A 13 -13.42 -5.43 4.39
CA THR A 13 -13.33 -6.87 4.65
C THR A 13 -14.73 -7.47 4.87
N VAL A 14 -14.83 -8.79 4.81
CA VAL A 14 -16.10 -9.48 5.13
C VAL A 14 -16.45 -9.27 6.60
N ASP A 15 -15.51 -9.61 7.48
CA ASP A 15 -15.62 -9.48 8.93
C ASP A 15 -14.97 -8.19 9.45
N PRO A 16 -15.27 -7.76 10.69
CA PRO A 16 -14.61 -6.61 11.31
C PRO A 16 -13.08 -6.72 11.27
N ILE A 17 -12.41 -5.59 11.04
CA ILE A 17 -10.96 -5.50 11.03
C ILE A 17 -10.42 -5.79 12.43
N THR A 18 -9.45 -6.71 12.51
CA THR A 18 -8.78 -7.11 13.74
C THR A 18 -7.83 -6.03 14.25
N PRO A 19 -7.41 -6.10 15.53
CA PRO A 19 -6.29 -5.26 16.01
C PRO A 19 -5.02 -5.47 15.16
N PRO A 20 -4.17 -4.43 15.00
CA PRO A 20 -2.96 -4.54 14.19
C PRO A 20 -2.01 -5.66 14.63
N ASP A 21 -1.52 -6.45 13.67
CA ASP A 21 -0.48 -7.48 13.85
C ASP A 21 0.59 -7.41 12.71
N ARG A 22 1.57 -8.31 12.69
CA ARG A 22 2.55 -8.41 11.61
C ARG A 22 1.86 -8.74 10.28
N SER A 23 2.34 -8.14 9.18
CA SER A 23 1.75 -8.30 7.84
C SER A 23 0.27 -7.92 7.76
N TRP A 24 -0.16 -6.97 8.61
CA TRP A 24 -1.56 -6.58 8.73
C TRP A 24 -1.94 -5.45 7.79
N MET A 25 -2.91 -5.71 6.91
CA MET A 25 -3.55 -4.70 6.05
C MET A 25 -2.54 -3.78 5.34
N THR A 26 -1.54 -4.36 4.68
CA THR A 26 -0.50 -3.63 3.94
C THR A 26 -1.01 -3.22 2.57
N LEU A 27 -0.77 -1.97 2.20
CA LEU A 27 -1.00 -1.46 0.84
C LEU A 27 0.35 -1.38 0.10
N PHE A 28 0.55 -2.22 -0.90
CA PHE A 28 1.68 -2.14 -1.81
C PHE A 28 1.34 -1.28 -3.01
N LEU A 29 2.28 -0.41 -3.41
CA LEU A 29 2.11 0.56 -4.49
C LEU A 29 3.24 0.44 -5.51
N ARG A 30 2.87 0.67 -6.78
CA ARG A 30 3.78 0.90 -7.90
C ARG A 30 3.50 2.29 -8.45
N SER A 31 4.46 3.21 -8.33
CA SER A 31 4.28 4.62 -8.69
C SER A 31 4.24 4.91 -10.21
N GLY A 32 4.59 3.91 -11.03
CA GLY A 32 4.72 4.08 -12.49
C GLY A 32 6.03 4.74 -12.92
N ARG A 33 6.87 5.22 -11.98
CA ARG A 33 8.20 5.76 -12.28
C ARG A 33 9.17 4.66 -12.65
N ALA A 34 9.74 4.74 -13.86
CA ALA A 34 10.75 3.80 -14.32
C ALA A 34 12.06 3.99 -13.54
N GLY A 35 12.76 2.87 -13.26
CA GLY A 35 14.07 2.90 -12.60
C GLY A 35 14.04 2.95 -11.07
N ASN A 36 12.88 3.11 -10.44
CA ASN A 36 12.77 3.00 -8.99
C ASN A 36 13.20 1.59 -8.50
N PRO A 37 14.02 1.49 -7.44
CA PRO A 37 14.19 0.24 -6.72
C PRO A 37 12.82 -0.29 -6.28
N ASN A 38 12.64 -1.60 -6.36
CA ASN A 38 11.35 -2.22 -6.08
C ASN A 38 11.51 -3.65 -5.56
N TRP A 39 10.48 -4.10 -4.86
CA TRP A 39 10.26 -5.49 -4.50
C TRP A 39 9.17 -6.05 -5.40
N HIS A 40 9.54 -6.92 -6.34
CA HIS A 40 8.63 -7.54 -7.32
C HIS A 40 7.69 -6.59 -8.08
N GLY A 41 8.12 -5.34 -8.28
CA GLY A 41 7.38 -4.29 -8.99
C GLY A 41 6.75 -3.23 -8.09
N PHE A 42 6.76 -3.41 -6.76
CA PHE A 42 6.27 -2.41 -5.80
C PHE A 42 7.42 -1.55 -5.29
N ASP A 43 7.30 -0.24 -5.46
CA ASP A 43 8.30 0.75 -5.03
C ASP A 43 7.92 1.46 -3.73
N TYR A 44 6.68 1.28 -3.25
CA TYR A 44 6.27 1.70 -1.91
C TYR A 44 5.42 0.65 -1.21
N ALA A 45 5.49 0.65 0.12
CA ALA A 45 4.58 -0.08 1.00
C ALA A 45 4.03 0.89 2.06
N VAL A 46 2.74 0.78 2.34
CA VAL A 46 2.06 1.55 3.39
C VAL A 46 1.47 0.58 4.40
N ASN A 47 1.65 0.87 5.69
CA ASN A 47 1.17 0.06 6.81
C ASN A 47 1.83 -1.32 6.97
N ARG A 48 3.00 -1.55 6.34
CA ARG A 48 3.80 -2.77 6.57
C ARG A 48 4.35 -2.83 8.00
N VAL A 49 4.80 -1.68 8.51
CA VAL A 49 5.19 -1.51 9.91
C VAL A 49 3.96 -1.15 10.72
N LEU A 50 3.77 -1.85 11.85
CA LEU A 50 2.64 -1.68 12.74
C LEU A 50 2.38 -0.20 13.10
N PRO A 51 1.13 0.28 12.94
CA PRO A 51 0.78 1.66 13.23
C PRO A 51 0.80 1.89 14.75
N GLY A 52 1.86 2.53 15.26
CA GLY A 52 2.03 2.87 16.69
C GLY A 52 1.17 4.05 17.17
N GLY A 53 -0.09 4.13 16.74
CA GLY A 53 -1.02 5.23 17.07
C GLY A 53 -0.75 6.56 16.34
N LYS A 54 0.26 6.61 15.48
CA LYS A 54 0.64 7.83 14.72
C LYS A 54 0.09 7.85 13.28
N GLY A 55 -0.59 6.80 12.85
CA GLY A 55 -0.96 6.55 11.45
C GLY A 55 -0.18 5.40 10.84
N ALA A 56 -0.36 5.18 9.54
CA ALA A 56 0.30 4.11 8.80
C ALA A 56 1.66 4.57 8.28
N VAL A 57 2.72 3.79 8.52
CA VAL A 57 4.06 4.11 8.01
C VAL A 57 4.10 3.94 6.49
N ILE A 58 4.66 4.93 5.79
CA ILE A 58 4.96 4.87 4.36
C ILE A 58 6.44 4.58 4.20
N GLU A 59 6.76 3.52 3.46
CA GLU A 59 8.14 3.13 3.17
C GLU A 59 8.36 3.10 1.66
N ALA A 60 9.52 3.61 1.23
CA ALA A 60 10.02 3.46 -0.12
C ALA A 60 10.92 2.22 -0.19
N CYS A 61 10.82 1.46 -1.27
CA CYS A 61 11.70 0.32 -1.51
C CYS A 61 13.11 0.80 -1.87
N GLU A 62 14.13 0.13 -1.33
CA GLU A 62 15.53 0.32 -1.68
C GLU A 62 16.10 -0.84 -2.52
N GLY A 63 15.24 -1.78 -2.92
CA GLY A 63 15.55 -2.96 -3.71
C GLY A 63 15.46 -4.26 -2.90
N GLY A 64 14.82 -5.29 -3.47
CA GLY A 64 14.49 -6.50 -2.71
C GLY A 64 13.57 -6.19 -1.52
N TRP A 65 13.58 -7.01 -0.47
CA TRP A 65 12.83 -6.73 0.76
C TRP A 65 13.57 -5.77 1.70
N ASN A 66 13.99 -4.63 1.17
CA ASN A 66 14.60 -3.55 1.93
C ASN A 66 13.76 -2.28 1.77
N TRP A 67 13.39 -1.67 2.89
CA TRP A 67 12.39 -0.62 2.97
C TRP A 67 12.88 0.50 3.88
N ARG A 68 12.77 1.75 3.40
CA ARG A 68 13.11 2.95 4.18
C ARG A 68 11.87 3.78 4.43
N THR A 69 11.62 4.12 5.69
CA THR A 69 10.54 5.04 6.07
C THR A 69 10.73 6.41 5.40
N VAL A 70 9.68 6.88 4.71
CA VAL A 70 9.64 8.19 4.05
C VAL A 70 8.56 9.12 4.62
N GLY A 71 7.64 8.59 5.42
CA GLY A 71 6.66 9.40 6.15
C GLY A 71 5.51 8.58 6.71
N ILE A 72 4.39 9.26 6.97
CA ILE A 72 3.20 8.68 7.60
C ILE A 72 1.96 9.07 6.80
N ALA A 73 1.09 8.11 6.55
CA ALA A 73 -0.27 8.32 6.05
C ALA A 73 -1.26 8.35 7.23
N GLU A 74 -2.33 9.14 7.11
CA GLU A 74 -3.43 9.00 8.05
C GLU A 74 -4.17 7.69 7.81
N LEU A 75 -4.53 7.02 8.90
CA LEU A 75 -5.21 5.73 8.93
C LEU A 75 -6.43 5.85 9.83
N LYS A 76 -7.58 5.41 9.33
CA LYS A 76 -8.78 5.20 10.16
C LYS A 76 -9.37 3.83 9.86
N THR A 77 -9.76 3.12 10.91
CA THR A 77 -10.56 1.89 10.84
C THR A 77 -11.91 2.10 11.51
N GLU A 78 -12.95 1.47 10.96
CA GLU A 78 -14.31 1.49 11.52
C GLU A 78 -15.03 0.20 11.12
N GLY A 79 -15.25 -0.69 12.09
CA GLY A 79 -15.83 -2.02 11.83
C GLY A 79 -14.99 -2.82 10.84
N ASN A 80 -15.55 -3.17 9.68
CA ASN A 80 -14.87 -3.90 8.60
C ASN A 80 -14.27 -2.99 7.52
N GLN A 81 -14.02 -1.72 7.82
CA GLN A 81 -13.59 -0.73 6.83
C GLN A 81 -12.30 -0.04 7.28
N MET A 82 -11.40 0.19 6.33
CA MET A 82 -10.16 0.95 6.54
C MET A 82 -9.97 1.96 5.42
N MET A 83 -9.53 3.15 5.81
CA MET A 83 -9.22 4.26 4.91
C MET A 83 -7.80 4.75 5.19
N LEU A 84 -7.03 4.94 4.12
CA LEU A 84 -5.74 5.61 4.12
C LEU A 84 -5.83 6.93 3.37
N ARG A 85 -5.29 8.00 3.95
CA ARG A 85 -4.98 9.25 3.24
C ARG A 85 -3.47 9.34 3.05
N VAL A 86 -3.02 9.10 1.82
CA VAL A 86 -1.60 9.01 1.47
C VAL A 86 -1.16 10.29 0.74
N PRO A 87 -0.20 11.07 1.29
CA PRO A 87 0.32 12.26 0.62
C PRO A 87 1.03 11.90 -0.70
N ARG A 88 0.67 12.59 -1.78
CA ARG A 88 1.19 12.33 -3.14
C ARG A 88 2.70 12.48 -3.24
N ASN A 89 3.26 13.47 -2.56
CA ASN A 89 4.70 13.74 -2.55
C ASN A 89 5.54 12.62 -1.93
N LEU A 90 4.96 11.81 -1.04
CA LEU A 90 5.66 10.69 -0.39
C LEU A 90 5.73 9.43 -1.26
N ILE A 91 4.87 9.32 -2.28
CA ILE A 91 4.77 8.14 -3.15
C ILE A 91 5.09 8.44 -4.62
N GLY A 92 5.75 9.58 -4.88
CA GLY A 92 6.15 9.97 -6.23
C GLY A 92 4.97 10.29 -7.17
N ALA A 93 3.82 10.66 -6.61
CA ALA A 93 2.61 10.97 -7.39
C ALA A 93 2.31 12.48 -7.46
N ASN A 94 3.27 13.35 -7.12
CA ASN A 94 3.11 14.81 -7.05
C ASN A 94 3.37 15.56 -8.37
N GLU A 95 3.78 14.86 -9.43
CA GLU A 95 4.10 15.45 -10.72
C GLU A 95 3.31 14.75 -11.83
N GLY A 96 2.75 15.53 -12.75
CA GLY A 96 1.95 15.02 -13.86
C GLY A 96 0.66 14.31 -13.42
N LEU A 97 0.10 13.56 -14.38
CA LEU A 97 -1.07 12.72 -14.13
C LEU A 97 -0.70 11.50 -13.31
N ILE A 98 -1.58 11.15 -12.38
CA ILE A 98 -1.42 9.95 -11.54
C ILE A 98 -1.53 8.70 -12.43
N ASN A 99 -0.56 7.80 -12.32
CA ASN A 99 -0.57 6.47 -12.96
C ASN A 99 0.01 5.43 -12.00
N LEU A 100 -0.86 4.88 -11.15
CA LEU A 100 -0.48 3.98 -10.07
C LEU A 100 -1.03 2.58 -10.30
N GLN A 101 -0.30 1.60 -9.76
CA GLN A 101 -0.86 0.28 -9.51
C GLN A 101 -0.79 -0.02 -8.02
N PHE A 102 -1.76 -0.75 -7.49
CA PHE A 102 -1.78 -1.06 -6.07
C PHE A 102 -2.40 -2.41 -5.74
N LYS A 103 -2.08 -2.91 -4.54
CA LYS A 103 -2.58 -4.16 -3.96
C LYS A 103 -2.71 -4.02 -2.46
N TRP A 104 -3.79 -4.56 -1.92
CA TRP A 104 -3.90 -4.87 -0.50
C TRP A 104 -3.43 -6.29 -0.23
N ALA A 105 -2.70 -6.48 0.86
CA ALA A 105 -2.28 -7.80 1.33
C ALA A 105 -2.36 -7.84 2.87
N ASP A 106 -2.95 -8.91 3.38
CA ASP A 106 -3.08 -9.20 4.81
C ASP A 106 -2.59 -10.63 5.10
N ASN A 107 -2.00 -10.87 6.28
CA ASN A 107 -1.45 -12.19 6.69
C ASN A 107 -0.46 -12.85 5.69
N TYR A 108 0.23 -12.05 4.89
CA TYR A 108 1.22 -12.56 3.93
C TYR A 108 2.58 -12.84 4.61
N THR A 109 3.43 -13.63 3.94
CA THR A 109 4.80 -13.90 4.40
C THR A 109 5.75 -12.85 3.83
N GLU A 110 6.50 -12.18 4.71
CA GLU A 110 7.48 -11.16 4.32
C GLU A 110 8.55 -11.73 3.38
N ASP A 111 8.94 -10.94 2.37
CA ASP A 111 9.86 -11.33 1.29
C ASP A 111 9.47 -12.58 0.48
N ASP A 112 8.20 -12.99 0.56
CA ASP A 112 7.67 -14.09 -0.24
C ASP A 112 6.46 -13.63 -1.04
N ILE A 113 6.71 -13.27 -2.31
CA ILE A 113 5.65 -12.85 -3.24
C ILE A 113 4.64 -13.96 -3.54
N TRP A 114 5.01 -15.23 -3.34
CA TRP A 114 4.12 -16.37 -3.59
C TRP A 114 3.07 -16.51 -2.50
N SER A 115 3.32 -15.97 -1.31
CA SER A 115 2.35 -15.96 -0.22
C SER A 115 1.03 -15.25 -0.58
N PHE A 116 1.03 -14.36 -1.60
CA PHE A 116 -0.17 -13.74 -2.15
C PHE A 116 -1.10 -14.72 -2.90
N TYR A 117 -0.67 -15.95 -3.16
CA TYR A 117 -1.49 -17.02 -3.73
C TYR A 117 -1.94 -18.05 -2.70
N GLU A 118 -1.18 -18.24 -1.62
CA GLU A 118 -1.31 -19.43 -0.77
C GLU A 118 -1.78 -19.14 0.65
N LYS A 119 -1.37 -18.02 1.24
CA LYS A 119 -1.47 -17.82 2.70
C LYS A 119 -2.00 -16.46 3.14
N GLY A 120 -1.92 -15.45 2.27
CA GLY A 120 -2.40 -14.10 2.56
C GLY A 120 -3.71 -13.77 1.86
N ASP A 121 -4.52 -12.93 2.49
CA ASP A 121 -5.66 -12.30 1.84
C ASP A 121 -5.12 -11.18 0.95
N ALA A 122 -5.12 -11.43 -0.36
CA ALA A 122 -4.65 -10.48 -1.36
C ALA A 122 -5.82 -9.95 -2.18
N ALA A 123 -5.93 -8.62 -2.26
CA ALA A 123 -6.88 -7.94 -3.13
C ALA A 123 -6.15 -6.99 -4.10
N PRO A 124 -6.07 -7.33 -5.40
CA PRO A 124 -6.61 -8.54 -6.04
C PRO A 124 -5.74 -9.79 -5.77
N ILE A 125 -6.17 -10.98 -6.17
CA ILE A 125 -5.43 -12.24 -5.91
C ILE A 125 -4.04 -12.29 -6.58
N GLY A 126 -3.10 -12.99 -5.96
CA GLY A 126 -1.80 -13.30 -6.56
C GLY A 126 -0.97 -12.05 -6.87
N ARG A 127 -0.33 -12.01 -8.05
CA ARG A 127 0.46 -10.85 -8.50
C ARG A 127 -0.31 -9.79 -9.29
N LEU A 128 -1.63 -9.91 -9.37
CA LEU A 128 -2.46 -8.88 -10.01
C LEU A 128 -2.42 -7.57 -9.20
N THR A 129 -2.71 -6.46 -9.85
CA THR A 129 -2.81 -5.14 -9.22
C THR A 129 -4.02 -4.40 -9.77
N TYR A 130 -4.62 -3.54 -8.96
CA TYR A 130 -5.53 -2.52 -9.46
C TYR A 130 -4.72 -1.45 -10.19
N VAL A 131 -5.30 -0.83 -11.21
CA VAL A 131 -4.70 0.29 -11.93
C VAL A 131 -5.55 1.54 -11.71
N PHE A 132 -4.93 2.62 -11.23
CA PHE A 132 -5.57 3.92 -11.07
C PHE A 132 -4.83 4.94 -11.94
N ARG A 133 -5.55 5.54 -12.88
CA ARG A 133 -5.01 6.53 -13.82
C ARG A 133 -5.94 7.72 -13.88
N GLU A 134 -5.36 8.91 -13.87
CA GLU A 134 -6.07 10.10 -14.32
C GLU A 134 -6.17 10.09 -15.85
N ALA A 135 -7.29 10.60 -16.37
CA ALA A 135 -7.44 10.83 -17.80
C ALA A 135 -6.76 12.15 -18.17
N ASP A 136 -6.20 12.18 -19.38
CA ASP A 136 -5.73 13.40 -20.04
C ASP A 136 -6.88 14.37 -20.34
#